data_AF-A0A9X6NES2-F1
#
_entry.id   AF-A0A9X6NES2-F1
#
_cell.length_a   1.000
_cell.length_b   1.000
_cell.length_c   1.000
_cell.angle_alpha   90.00
_cell.angle_beta   90.00
_cell.angle_gamma   90.00
#
_symmetry.space_group_name_H-M   'P 1'
#
loop_
_entity.id
_entity.type
_entity.pdbx_description
1 polymer ?
#
loop_
_entity_poly.entity_id
_entity_poly.type
_entity_poly.pdbx_seq_one_letter_code
_entity_poly.pdbx_strand_id
1 'polypeptide(L)'
;MPNVQVNRFVFDSRKVGMDYGELLPVLKDSGRVIFYLGHAQPLHKLLIAAAELNMTQGDYVFLAFIPFRHASFGNFGWAVPGNGSNSTSNDNEVLSLKMAFKCLLVIEPLLLRQGHEDDANLDGMKNRWMKQSRELDPTIYRPGETMSPHPMATYITMMAFAEVVEEIRQDMLTSSMMSLAEFGGRRMAAHFMNRTFRATEQTEPLTIDYAGERIIPMAVTQIDTKTGKVTIILVQDAVQLKLRSQEQVVWPSAWPVRDRPVCGFHGEAVECQTSEIRFRNVVIAAVVAALMVILWIIVVARRQVREHRLWWELDPDALLQQRTAPRRARSVFETVTAYFNPCGDPRLNASSFMSM
;
A
#
# COMPACT_ATOMS: atom_id res chain seq x y z
N MET A 1 0.83 18.19 -4.13
CA MET A 1 0.29 16.83 -4.39
C MET A 1 1.26 15.84 -3.76
N PRO A 2 0.81 14.82 -3.01
CA PRO A 2 1.71 13.79 -2.52
C PRO A 2 2.39 13.07 -3.71
N ASN A 3 3.69 12.83 -3.63
CA ASN A 3 4.44 12.08 -4.64
C ASN A 3 4.02 10.60 -4.57
N VAL A 4 3.06 10.20 -5.39
CA VAL A 4 2.65 8.80 -5.55
C VAL A 4 3.56 8.16 -6.60
N GLN A 5 4.33 7.15 -6.20
CA GLN A 5 5.07 6.31 -7.14
C GLN A 5 4.24 5.06 -7.46
N VAL A 6 4.04 4.79 -8.75
CA VAL A 6 3.26 3.65 -9.22
C VAL A 6 4.18 2.72 -10.01
N ASN A 7 4.37 1.51 -9.50
CA ASN A 7 5.09 0.45 -10.21
C ASN A 7 4.06 -0.44 -10.92
N ARG A 8 4.18 -0.55 -12.24
CA ARG A 8 3.27 -1.35 -13.07
C ARG A 8 3.92 -2.68 -13.42
N PHE A 9 3.23 -3.77 -13.07
CA PHE A 9 3.58 -5.12 -13.50
C PHE A 9 2.48 -5.66 -14.40
N VAL A 10 2.86 -6.20 -15.56
CA VAL A 10 1.91 -6.82 -16.51
C VAL A 10 2.32 -8.27 -16.68
N PHE A 11 1.37 -9.17 -16.48
CA PHE A 11 1.57 -10.61 -16.66
C PHE A 11 0.50 -11.18 -17.59
N ASP A 12 0.82 -12.27 -18.31
CA ASP A 12 -0.14 -13.00 -19.14
C ASP A 12 -0.63 -14.22 -18.37
N SER A 13 -1.90 -14.20 -17.95
CA SER A 13 -2.55 -15.29 -17.22
C SER A 13 -2.73 -16.56 -18.04
N ARG A 14 -2.55 -16.52 -19.36
CA ARG A 14 -2.62 -17.69 -20.24
C ARG A 14 -1.31 -18.48 -20.29
N LYS A 15 -0.19 -17.88 -19.85
CA LYS A 15 1.08 -18.60 -19.75
C LYS A 15 1.01 -19.58 -18.57
N VAL A 16 1.14 -20.86 -18.87
CA VAL A 16 1.22 -21.92 -17.87
C VAL A 16 2.46 -21.69 -17.00
N GLY A 17 2.31 -21.76 -15.68
CA GLY A 17 3.43 -21.61 -14.75
C GLY A 17 3.81 -20.17 -14.40
N MET A 18 2.85 -19.24 -14.34
CA MET A 18 3.13 -17.90 -13.82
C MET A 18 3.67 -18.00 -12.38
N ASP A 19 4.96 -17.68 -12.23
CA ASP A 19 5.66 -17.77 -10.97
C ASP A 19 5.49 -16.46 -10.18
N TYR A 20 4.57 -16.48 -9.21
CA TYR A 20 4.40 -15.37 -8.28
C TYR A 20 5.59 -15.23 -7.31
N GLY A 21 6.45 -16.26 -7.21
CA GLY A 21 7.64 -16.28 -6.38
C GLY A 21 8.70 -15.27 -6.81
N GLU A 22 8.77 -14.88 -8.09
CA GLU A 22 9.65 -13.80 -8.54
C GLU A 22 9.00 -12.41 -8.39
N LEU A 23 7.69 -12.32 -8.60
CA LEU A 23 6.95 -11.05 -8.57
C LEU A 23 6.76 -10.51 -7.16
N LEU A 24 6.35 -11.36 -6.22
CA LEU A 24 5.99 -10.93 -4.88
C LEU A 24 7.15 -10.38 -4.05
N PRO A 25 8.40 -10.90 -4.14
CA PRO A 25 9.54 -10.25 -3.50
C PRO A 25 9.76 -8.82 -3.97
N VAL A 26 9.63 -8.55 -5.28
CA VAL A 26 9.74 -7.20 -5.82
C VAL A 26 8.60 -6.30 -5.29
N LEU A 27 7.38 -6.83 -5.18
CA LEU A 27 6.27 -6.11 -4.56
C LEU A 27 6.49 -5.86 -3.07
N LYS A 28 7.05 -6.84 -2.36
CA LYS A 28 7.38 -6.78 -0.93
C LYS A 28 8.33 -5.63 -0.63
N ASP A 29 9.24 -5.34 -1.54
CA ASP A 29 10.27 -4.31 -1.40
C ASP A 29 9.83 -2.95 -1.96
N SER A 30 8.68 -2.85 -2.64
CA SER A 30 8.27 -1.62 -3.32
C SER A 30 6.94 -1.03 -2.85
N GLY A 31 6.07 -1.81 -2.21
CA GLY A 31 4.76 -1.32 -1.79
C GLY A 31 4.08 -2.12 -0.69
N ARG A 32 3.11 -1.48 -0.01
CA ARG A 32 2.15 -2.14 0.90
C ARG A 32 0.72 -2.15 0.37
N VAL A 33 0.42 -1.31 -0.62
CA VAL A 33 -0.89 -1.23 -1.28
C VAL A 33 -0.76 -1.81 -2.69
N ILE A 34 -1.44 -2.92 -2.95
CA ILE A 34 -1.31 -3.69 -4.19
C ILE A 34 -2.64 -3.69 -4.93
N PHE A 35 -2.67 -3.09 -6.12
CA PHE A 35 -3.84 -3.12 -7.00
C PHE A 35 -3.77 -4.32 -7.94
N TYR A 36 -4.83 -5.11 -7.96
CA TYR A 36 -4.98 -6.27 -8.83
C TYR A 36 -6.14 -6.06 -9.81
N LEU A 37 -5.85 -6.19 -11.10
CA LEU A 37 -6.84 -6.12 -12.17
C LEU A 37 -6.73 -7.40 -13.00
N GLY A 38 -7.68 -8.31 -12.84
CA GLY A 38 -7.64 -9.59 -13.55
C GLY A 38 -8.71 -10.57 -13.10
N HIS A 39 -8.60 -11.80 -13.60
CA HIS A 39 -9.52 -12.90 -13.30
C HIS A 39 -9.33 -13.43 -11.86
N ALA A 40 -10.35 -14.05 -11.26
CA ALA A 40 -10.27 -14.53 -9.87
C ALA A 40 -9.25 -15.66 -9.67
N GLN A 41 -9.12 -16.57 -10.65
CA GLN A 41 -8.22 -17.73 -10.52
C GLN A 41 -6.73 -17.34 -10.37
N PRO A 42 -6.15 -16.43 -11.19
CA PRO A 42 -4.81 -15.92 -10.94
C PRO A 42 -4.71 -15.14 -9.62
N LEU A 43 -5.75 -14.40 -9.21
CA LEU A 43 -5.78 -13.72 -7.91
C LEU A 43 -5.63 -14.71 -6.75
N HIS A 44 -6.33 -15.85 -6.78
CA HIS A 44 -6.20 -16.86 -5.73
C HIS A 44 -4.77 -17.38 -5.61
N LYS A 45 -4.10 -17.63 -6.74
CA LYS A 45 -2.70 -18.07 -6.75
C LYS A 45 -1.75 -17.00 -6.19
N LEU A 46 -1.98 -15.74 -6.58
CA LEU A 46 -1.21 -14.60 -6.04
C LEU A 46 -1.39 -14.47 -4.52
N LEU A 47 -2.63 -14.61 -4.03
CA LEU A 47 -2.94 -14.52 -2.61
C LEU A 47 -2.35 -15.68 -1.80
N ILE A 48 -2.34 -16.90 -2.35
CA ILE A 48 -1.68 -18.06 -1.71
C ILE A 48 -0.17 -17.79 -1.59
N ALA A 49 0.48 -17.39 -2.68
CA ALA A 49 1.92 -17.09 -2.65
C ALA A 49 2.24 -15.89 -1.72
N ALA A 50 1.35 -14.90 -1.62
CA ALA A 50 1.49 -13.80 -0.67
C ALA A 50 1.41 -14.28 0.79
N ALA A 51 0.53 -15.25 1.09
CA ALA A 51 0.46 -15.86 2.41
C ALA A 51 1.76 -16.59 2.77
N GLU A 52 2.33 -17.33 1.82
CA GLU A 52 3.62 -18.03 1.99
C GLU A 52 4.78 -17.06 2.27
N LEU A 53 4.73 -15.83 1.72
CA LEU A 53 5.71 -14.77 1.95
C LEU A 53 5.40 -13.87 3.17
N ASN A 54 4.45 -14.29 4.02
CA ASN A 54 3.98 -13.56 5.20
C ASN A 54 3.42 -12.16 4.90
N MET A 55 2.90 -11.94 3.70
CA MET A 55 2.30 -10.66 3.30
C MET A 55 0.82 -10.53 3.74
N THR A 56 0.30 -11.49 4.51
CA THR A 56 -1.12 -11.55 4.92
C THR A 56 -1.33 -11.33 6.42
N GLN A 57 -0.31 -10.81 7.12
CA GLN A 57 -0.36 -10.52 8.56
C GLN A 57 -0.99 -9.17 8.89
N GLY A 58 -1.51 -8.45 7.87
CA GLY A 58 -2.16 -7.15 7.99
C GLY A 58 -1.29 -5.96 7.60
N ASP A 59 -0.01 -6.17 7.28
CA ASP A 59 0.89 -5.09 6.84
C ASP A 59 0.71 -4.71 5.37
N TYR A 60 -0.06 -5.49 4.60
CA TYR A 60 -0.34 -5.27 3.18
C TYR A 60 -1.83 -5.28 2.93
N VAL A 61 -2.28 -4.44 1.99
CA VAL A 61 -3.65 -4.43 1.48
C VAL A 61 -3.64 -4.78 -0.01
N PHE A 62 -4.44 -5.78 -0.36
CA PHE A 62 -4.71 -6.16 -1.75
C PHE A 62 -6.06 -5.55 -2.15
N LEU A 63 -6.07 -4.78 -3.23
CA LEU A 63 -7.25 -4.16 -3.81
C LEU A 63 -7.53 -4.82 -5.16
N ALA A 64 -8.54 -5.69 -5.21
CA ALA A 64 -8.96 -6.30 -6.46
C ALA A 64 -10.10 -5.49 -7.09
N PHE A 65 -9.99 -5.16 -8.37
CA PHE A 65 -11.09 -4.56 -9.11
C PHE A 65 -11.88 -5.64 -9.86
N ILE A 66 -13.20 -5.66 -9.70
CA ILE A 66 -14.08 -6.54 -10.47
C ILE A 66 -15.12 -5.71 -11.22
N PRO A 67 -15.29 -5.91 -12.55
CA PRO A 67 -16.31 -5.20 -13.30
C PRO A 67 -17.73 -5.58 -12.86
N PHE A 68 -17.96 -6.84 -12.51
CA PHE A 68 -19.20 -7.36 -11.96
C PHE A 68 -19.03 -8.83 -11.54
N ARG A 69 -19.88 -9.31 -10.63
CA ARG A 69 -19.88 -10.71 -10.19
C ARG A 69 -20.58 -11.60 -11.21
N HIS A 70 -19.79 -12.36 -11.97
CA HIS A 70 -20.27 -13.34 -12.93
C HIS A 70 -19.24 -14.45 -13.14
N ALA A 71 -19.69 -15.64 -13.51
CA ALA A 71 -18.84 -16.82 -13.68
C ALA A 71 -17.69 -16.61 -14.69
N SER A 72 -17.88 -15.72 -15.68
CA SER A 72 -16.84 -15.35 -16.67
C SER A 72 -15.61 -14.67 -16.09
N PHE A 73 -15.70 -14.07 -14.90
CA PHE A 73 -14.56 -13.48 -14.19
C PHE A 73 -14.03 -14.38 -13.06
N GLY A 74 -14.64 -15.55 -12.88
CA GLY A 74 -14.33 -16.50 -11.83
C GLY A 74 -14.99 -16.16 -10.49
N ASN A 75 -14.79 -17.03 -9.52
CA ASN A 75 -15.31 -16.84 -8.17
C ASN A 75 -14.30 -16.03 -7.33
N PHE A 76 -14.65 -14.80 -6.96
CA PHE A 76 -13.86 -13.96 -6.06
C PHE A 76 -14.10 -14.29 -4.57
N GLY A 77 -14.70 -15.44 -4.25
CA GLY A 77 -14.79 -15.96 -2.89
C GLY A 77 -13.65 -16.93 -2.56
N TRP A 78 -13.30 -17.03 -1.28
CA TRP A 78 -12.29 -17.99 -0.80
C TRP A 78 -12.72 -19.45 -0.97
N ALA A 79 -14.04 -19.71 -0.99
CA ALA A 79 -14.57 -21.05 -1.17
C ALA A 79 -14.33 -21.49 -2.62
N VAL A 80 -13.37 -22.38 -2.82
CA VAL A 80 -13.15 -23.02 -4.11
C VAL A 80 -14.39 -23.88 -4.40
N PRO A 81 -15.13 -23.64 -5.49
CA PRO A 81 -16.22 -24.53 -5.87
C PRO A 81 -15.63 -25.90 -6.18
N GLY A 82 -15.82 -26.84 -5.28
CA GLY A 82 -15.43 -28.22 -5.48
C GLY A 82 -16.33 -28.85 -6.54
N ASN A 83 -15.74 -29.23 -7.67
CA ASN A 83 -16.13 -30.48 -8.30
C ASN A 83 -16.12 -31.55 -7.19
N GLY A 84 -17.23 -32.27 -7.04
CA GLY A 84 -17.44 -33.24 -5.98
C GLY A 84 -16.18 -34.07 -5.70
N SER A 85 -15.81 -34.10 -4.42
CA SER A 85 -14.99 -35.12 -3.75
C SER A 85 -13.61 -35.53 -4.32
N ASN A 86 -13.14 -34.98 -5.44
CA ASN A 86 -11.89 -35.43 -6.09
C ASN A 86 -10.87 -34.31 -6.39
N SER A 87 -11.07 -33.08 -5.92
CA SER A 87 -10.00 -32.07 -5.94
C SER A 87 -9.27 -32.06 -4.61
N THR A 88 -8.08 -32.66 -4.62
CA THR A 88 -7.00 -32.52 -3.63
C THR A 88 -6.53 -31.07 -3.55
N SER A 89 -7.38 -30.13 -3.13
CA SER A 89 -6.88 -28.87 -2.58
C SER A 89 -6.32 -29.21 -1.20
N ASN A 90 -5.00 -29.12 -1.03
CA ASN A 90 -4.37 -29.31 0.26
C ASN A 90 -5.08 -28.40 1.28
N ASP A 91 -5.48 -28.93 2.44
CA ASP A 91 -6.15 -28.13 3.50
C ASP A 91 -5.37 -26.84 3.84
N ASN A 92 -4.04 -26.91 3.69
CA ASN A 92 -3.12 -25.79 3.85
C ASN A 92 -3.36 -24.66 2.83
N GLU A 93 -3.65 -24.96 1.56
CA GLU A 93 -3.92 -23.94 0.54
C GLU A 93 -5.22 -23.20 0.83
N VAL A 94 -6.25 -23.92 1.25
CA VAL A 94 -7.54 -23.32 1.65
C VAL A 94 -7.35 -22.42 2.87
N LEU A 95 -6.54 -22.84 3.83
CA LEU A 95 -6.20 -22.04 5.01
C LEU A 95 -5.42 -20.77 4.62
N SER A 96 -4.39 -20.90 3.79
CA SER A 96 -3.61 -19.78 3.27
C SER A 96 -4.49 -18.77 2.52
N LEU A 97 -5.40 -19.27 1.68
CA LEU A 97 -6.34 -18.42 0.94
C LEU A 97 -7.28 -17.69 1.91
N LYS A 98 -7.87 -18.38 2.90
CA LYS A 98 -8.69 -17.73 3.94
C LYS A 98 -7.93 -16.64 4.69
N MET A 99 -6.66 -16.87 5.03
CA MET A 99 -5.83 -15.84 5.68
C MET A 99 -5.59 -14.65 4.76
N ALA A 100 -5.27 -14.90 3.49
CA ALA A 100 -5.03 -13.85 2.50
C ALA A 100 -6.27 -13.01 2.22
N PHE A 101 -7.46 -13.62 2.21
CA PHE A 101 -8.73 -12.93 2.02
C PHE A 101 -9.05 -11.91 3.12
N LYS A 102 -8.46 -12.03 4.31
CA LYS A 102 -8.57 -10.99 5.35
C LYS A 102 -7.89 -9.68 4.96
N CYS A 103 -6.87 -9.75 4.09
CA CYS A 103 -6.13 -8.60 3.59
C CYS A 103 -6.62 -8.15 2.19
N LEU A 104 -7.72 -8.72 1.70
CA LEU A 104 -8.30 -8.40 0.40
C LEU A 104 -9.52 -7.49 0.56
N LEU A 105 -9.51 -6.39 -0.18
CA LEU A 105 -10.67 -5.54 -0.43
C LEU A 105 -11.00 -5.60 -1.91
N VAL A 106 -12.29 -5.69 -2.23
CA VAL A 106 -12.78 -5.79 -3.60
C VAL A 106 -13.51 -4.51 -3.96
N ILE A 107 -13.08 -3.86 -5.04
CA ILE A 107 -13.72 -2.68 -5.60
C ILE A 107 -14.63 -3.14 -6.73
N GLU A 108 -15.93 -2.87 -6.62
CA GLU A 108 -16.92 -3.29 -7.59
C GLU A 108 -18.01 -2.23 -7.80
N PRO A 109 -18.56 -2.10 -9.01
CA PRO A 109 -19.71 -1.24 -9.23
C PRO A 109 -20.97 -1.85 -8.61
N LEU A 110 -21.76 -1.01 -7.95
CA LEU A 110 -23.05 -1.41 -7.40
C LEU A 110 -24.11 -1.38 -8.52
N LEU A 111 -24.00 -2.33 -9.45
CA LEU A 111 -24.87 -2.43 -10.64
C LEU A 111 -26.27 -2.94 -10.33
N LEU A 112 -26.38 -3.71 -9.26
CA LEU A 112 -27.59 -4.29 -8.71
C LEU A 112 -27.44 -4.17 -7.21
N ARG A 113 -28.50 -3.83 -6.48
CA ARG A 113 -28.52 -3.74 -5.02
C ARG A 113 -28.39 -5.13 -4.37
N GLN A 114 -27.28 -5.82 -4.63
CA GLN A 114 -27.02 -7.14 -4.09
C GLN A 114 -26.75 -7.02 -2.59
N GLY A 115 -27.61 -7.61 -1.78
CA GLY A 115 -27.36 -7.79 -0.34
C GLY A 115 -28.29 -7.05 0.62
N HIS A 116 -29.41 -6.47 0.15
CA HIS A 116 -30.54 -6.24 1.05
C HIS A 116 -31.54 -7.38 0.91
N GLU A 117 -31.95 -7.95 2.05
CA GLU A 117 -32.95 -9.01 2.17
C GLU A 117 -34.32 -8.64 1.57
N ASP A 118 -34.53 -7.37 1.21
CA ASP A 118 -35.77 -6.83 0.63
C ASP A 118 -35.92 -7.04 -0.90
N ASP A 119 -34.96 -7.65 -1.59
CA ASP A 119 -34.92 -7.65 -3.07
C ASP A 119 -35.59 -8.88 -3.75
N ALA A 120 -36.55 -9.51 -3.05
CA ALA A 120 -37.26 -10.71 -3.53
C ALA A 120 -37.92 -10.52 -4.92
N ASN A 121 -38.30 -9.29 -5.26
CA ASN A 121 -38.94 -8.95 -6.53
C ASN A 121 -37.96 -8.83 -7.71
N LEU A 122 -36.77 -8.26 -7.49
CA LEU A 122 -35.73 -8.19 -8.51
C LEU A 122 -35.20 -9.58 -8.84
N ASP A 123 -34.97 -10.40 -7.80
CA ASP A 123 -34.62 -11.80 -7.96
C ASP A 123 -35.74 -12.59 -8.63
N GLY A 124 -37.00 -12.27 -8.34
CA GLY A 124 -38.16 -12.77 -9.07
C GLY A 124 -38.09 -12.47 -10.58
N MET A 125 -37.72 -11.24 -10.98
CA MET A 125 -37.58 -10.88 -12.39
C MET A 125 -36.42 -11.62 -13.06
N LYS A 126 -35.24 -11.67 -12.42
CA LYS A 126 -34.09 -12.44 -12.93
C LYS A 126 -34.44 -13.90 -13.12
N ASN A 127 -35.09 -14.51 -12.13
CA ASN A 127 -35.50 -15.92 -12.17
C ASN A 127 -36.50 -16.18 -13.30
N ARG A 128 -37.47 -15.27 -13.52
CA ARG A 128 -38.39 -15.37 -14.66
C ARG A 128 -37.66 -15.29 -16.00
N TRP A 129 -36.77 -14.32 -16.18
CA TRP A 129 -36.02 -14.16 -17.43
C TRP A 129 -35.11 -15.36 -17.71
N MET A 130 -34.39 -15.84 -16.69
CA MET A 130 -33.57 -17.05 -16.81
C MET A 130 -34.41 -18.28 -17.17
N LYS A 131 -35.57 -18.44 -16.53
CA LYS A 131 -36.49 -19.54 -16.83
C LYS A 131 -36.99 -19.48 -18.28
N GLN A 132 -37.52 -18.33 -18.70
CA GLN A 132 -38.01 -18.13 -20.08
C GLN A 132 -36.91 -18.33 -21.12
N SER A 133 -35.69 -17.86 -20.83
CA SER A 133 -34.56 -18.03 -21.75
C SER A 133 -34.19 -19.51 -21.90
N ARG A 134 -34.20 -20.29 -20.81
CA ARG A 134 -33.95 -21.74 -20.85
C ARG A 134 -35.06 -22.53 -21.57
N GLU A 135 -36.31 -22.06 -21.47
CA GLU A 135 -37.45 -22.63 -22.19
C GLU A 135 -37.35 -22.40 -23.71
N LEU A 136 -36.80 -21.24 -24.12
CA LEU A 136 -36.57 -20.91 -25.53
C LEU A 136 -35.36 -21.65 -26.10
N ASP A 137 -34.23 -21.61 -25.39
CA ASP A 137 -33.01 -22.29 -25.77
C ASP A 137 -32.22 -22.73 -24.52
N PRO A 138 -32.12 -24.05 -24.26
CA PRO A 138 -31.39 -24.59 -23.12
C PRO A 138 -29.90 -24.24 -23.09
N THR A 139 -29.31 -23.78 -24.20
CA THR A 139 -27.89 -23.43 -24.30
C THR A 139 -27.56 -22.03 -23.81
N ILE A 140 -28.55 -21.14 -23.64
CA ILE A 140 -28.34 -19.73 -23.23
C ILE A 140 -27.74 -19.63 -21.82
N TYR A 141 -28.23 -20.44 -20.87
CA TYR A 141 -27.75 -20.42 -19.48
C TYR A 141 -27.34 -21.82 -19.03
N ARG A 142 -26.10 -21.96 -18.56
CA ARG A 142 -25.61 -23.21 -17.98
C ARG A 142 -26.34 -23.52 -16.66
N PRO A 143 -26.43 -24.79 -16.25
CA PRO A 143 -26.94 -25.14 -14.91
C PRO A 143 -26.14 -24.40 -13.83
N GLY A 144 -26.84 -23.69 -12.93
CA GLY A 144 -26.22 -22.92 -11.84
C GLY A 144 -25.56 -21.59 -12.24
N GLU A 145 -25.62 -21.18 -13.51
CA GLU A 145 -25.14 -19.87 -13.94
C GLU A 145 -26.08 -18.75 -13.50
N THR A 146 -25.51 -17.63 -13.04
CA THR A 146 -26.25 -16.41 -12.70
C THR A 146 -26.38 -15.51 -13.92
N MET A 147 -27.47 -14.74 -13.99
CA MET A 147 -27.68 -13.78 -15.08
C MET A 147 -26.58 -12.71 -15.07
N SER A 148 -25.97 -12.45 -16.22
CA SER A 148 -25.06 -11.30 -16.37
C SER A 148 -25.81 -9.97 -16.13
N PRO A 149 -25.13 -8.90 -15.71
CA PRO A 149 -25.80 -7.61 -15.51
C PRO A 149 -26.23 -6.94 -16.82
N HIS A 150 -25.74 -7.40 -17.97
CA HIS A 150 -25.98 -6.77 -19.27
C HIS A 150 -27.45 -6.81 -19.72
N PRO A 151 -28.17 -7.95 -19.68
CA PRO A 151 -29.61 -7.98 -19.95
C PRO A 151 -30.41 -6.96 -19.12
N MET A 152 -30.09 -6.81 -17.84
CA MET A 152 -30.74 -5.81 -16.98
C MET A 152 -30.41 -4.39 -17.45
N ALA A 153 -29.14 -4.10 -17.74
CA ALA A 153 -28.74 -2.80 -18.25
C ALA A 153 -29.45 -2.47 -19.58
N THR A 154 -29.59 -3.45 -20.48
CA THR A 154 -30.31 -3.30 -21.75
C THR A 154 -31.79 -3.01 -21.51
N TYR A 155 -32.43 -3.73 -20.58
CA TYR A 155 -33.82 -3.46 -20.22
C TYR A 155 -34.01 -2.05 -19.70
N ILE A 156 -33.19 -1.61 -18.74
CA ILE A 156 -33.27 -0.26 -18.17
C ILE A 156 -33.04 0.80 -19.26
N THR A 157 -32.09 0.55 -20.18
CA THR A 157 -31.81 1.45 -21.31
C THR A 157 -33.00 1.54 -22.26
N MET A 158 -33.67 0.42 -22.56
CA MET A 158 -34.85 0.40 -23.41
C MET A 158 -36.03 1.14 -22.77
N MET A 159 -36.20 1.02 -21.45
CA MET A 159 -37.23 1.76 -20.71
C MET A 159 -36.96 3.27 -20.71
N ALA A 160 -35.71 3.68 -20.47
CA ALA A 160 -35.30 5.08 -20.59
C ALA A 160 -35.52 5.61 -22.02
N PHE A 161 -35.25 4.79 -23.04
CA PHE A 161 -35.52 5.14 -24.42
C PHE A 161 -37.01 5.34 -24.70
N ALA A 162 -37.86 4.45 -24.20
CA ALA A 162 -39.31 4.59 -24.33
C ALA A 162 -39.83 5.87 -23.67
N GLU A 163 -39.30 6.22 -22.49
CA GLU A 163 -39.63 7.46 -21.78
C GLU A 163 -39.28 8.70 -22.62
N VAL A 164 -38.07 8.76 -23.16
CA VAL A 164 -37.64 9.85 -24.04
C VAL A 164 -38.50 9.95 -25.30
N VAL A 165 -38.82 8.82 -25.95
CA VAL A 165 -39.67 8.81 -27.14
C VAL A 165 -41.07 9.33 -26.85
N GLU A 166 -41.64 8.97 -25.70
CA GLU A 166 -42.96 9.44 -25.29
C GLU A 166 -42.99 10.95 -25.02
N GLU A 167 -41.95 11.51 -24.41
CA GLU A 167 -41.81 12.96 -24.22
C GLU A 167 -41.74 13.70 -25.54
N ILE A 168 -40.90 13.22 -26.46
CA ILE A 168 -40.76 13.80 -27.78
C ILE A 168 -42.10 13.78 -28.52
N ARG A 169 -42.84 12.69 -28.41
CA ARG A 169 -44.18 12.56 -29.00
C ARG A 169 -45.14 13.60 -28.40
N GLN A 170 -45.12 13.82 -27.09
CA GLN A 170 -45.95 14.82 -26.42
C GLN A 170 -45.57 16.26 -26.82
N ASP A 171 -44.27 16.55 -26.94
CA ASP A 171 -43.77 17.84 -27.42
C ASP A 171 -44.22 18.10 -28.87
N MET A 172 -44.18 17.09 -29.74
CA MET A 172 -44.65 17.21 -31.13
C MET A 172 -46.16 17.50 -31.21
N LEU A 173 -46.96 16.82 -30.38
CA LEU A 173 -48.41 17.02 -30.35
C LEU A 173 -48.81 18.41 -29.87
N THR A 174 -48.06 18.98 -28.91
CA THR A 174 -48.35 20.30 -28.34
C THR A 174 -47.80 21.44 -29.20
N SER A 175 -46.69 21.23 -29.90
CA SER A 175 -46.00 22.29 -30.63
C SER A 175 -46.50 22.51 -32.06
N SER A 176 -47.22 21.55 -32.67
CA SER A 176 -47.74 21.56 -34.06
C SER A 176 -46.73 21.87 -35.20
N MET A 177 -45.46 22.16 -34.88
CA MET A 177 -44.47 22.74 -35.80
C MET A 177 -43.25 21.84 -36.05
N MET A 178 -43.27 20.57 -35.63
CA MET A 178 -42.10 19.69 -35.82
C MET A 178 -42.50 18.32 -36.36
N SER A 179 -41.98 18.00 -37.53
CA SER A 179 -42.06 16.65 -38.11
C SER A 179 -41.03 15.72 -37.45
N LEU A 180 -41.33 14.42 -37.42
CA LEU A 180 -40.39 13.38 -36.93
C LEU A 180 -39.05 13.39 -37.70
N ALA A 181 -39.05 13.85 -38.95
CA ALA A 181 -37.86 13.98 -39.78
C ALA A 181 -36.94 15.15 -39.37
N GLU A 182 -37.50 16.20 -38.75
CA GLU A 182 -36.74 17.33 -38.19
C GLU A 182 -36.18 17.00 -36.79
N PHE A 183 -36.68 15.93 -36.18
CA PHE A 183 -36.21 15.42 -34.90
C PHE A 183 -34.96 14.53 -35.09
N GLY A 184 -33.82 15.18 -35.34
CA GLY A 184 -32.55 14.48 -35.56
C GLY A 184 -32.00 13.79 -34.30
N GLY A 185 -31.13 12.78 -34.50
CA GLY A 185 -30.54 11.99 -33.42
C GLY A 185 -29.76 12.81 -32.37
N ARG A 186 -29.22 13.97 -32.74
CA ARG A 186 -28.58 14.90 -31.78
C ARG A 186 -29.57 15.44 -30.76
N ARG A 187 -30.78 15.81 -31.21
CA ARG A 187 -31.84 16.31 -30.33
C ARG A 187 -32.32 15.20 -29.42
N MET A 188 -32.55 14.02 -29.98
CA MET A 188 -32.89 12.81 -29.21
C MET A 188 -31.86 12.52 -28.12
N ALA A 189 -30.56 12.51 -28.47
CA ALA A 189 -29.48 12.29 -27.51
C ALA A 189 -29.47 13.34 -26.39
N ALA A 190 -29.81 14.60 -26.69
CA ALA A 190 -29.87 15.66 -25.68
C ALA A 190 -30.94 15.41 -24.60
N HIS A 191 -32.03 14.69 -24.91
CA HIS A 191 -33.04 14.30 -23.90
C HIS A 191 -32.52 13.25 -22.91
N PHE A 192 -31.40 12.58 -23.19
CA PHE A 192 -30.77 11.63 -22.26
C PHE A 192 -29.76 12.28 -21.31
N MET A 193 -29.21 13.45 -21.64
CA MET A 193 -28.10 14.04 -20.91
C MET A 193 -28.54 14.64 -19.57
N ASN A 194 -27.67 14.56 -18.56
CA ASN A 194 -27.85 15.15 -17.23
C ASN A 194 -29.20 14.78 -16.58
N ARG A 195 -29.57 13.51 -16.66
CA ARG A 195 -30.89 13.02 -16.22
C ARG A 195 -30.81 11.64 -15.57
N THR A 196 -31.73 11.39 -14.65
CA THR A 196 -31.96 10.09 -14.03
C THR A 196 -33.25 9.46 -14.54
N PHE A 197 -33.18 8.22 -15.02
CA PHE A 197 -34.29 7.39 -15.46
C PHE A 197 -34.59 6.30 -14.43
N ARG A 198 -35.87 5.97 -14.26
CA ARG A 198 -36.34 4.90 -13.36
C ARG A 198 -37.25 3.97 -14.14
N ALA A 199 -36.70 2.85 -14.59
CA ALA A 199 -37.44 1.85 -15.35
C ALA A 199 -38.57 1.21 -14.52
N THR A 200 -38.24 0.77 -13.32
CA THR A 200 -39.19 0.33 -12.29
C THR A 200 -38.71 0.78 -10.91
N GLU A 201 -39.60 0.77 -9.92
CA GLU A 201 -39.25 1.10 -8.52
C GLU A 201 -38.16 0.16 -7.95
N GLN A 202 -38.02 -1.03 -8.52
CA GLN A 202 -37.10 -2.08 -8.05
C GLN A 202 -35.77 -2.10 -8.82
N THR A 203 -35.64 -1.37 -9.94
CA THR A 203 -34.36 -1.23 -10.65
C THR A 203 -33.56 -0.06 -10.11
N GLU A 204 -32.24 -0.22 -10.05
CA GLU A 204 -31.34 0.90 -9.76
C GLU A 204 -31.53 2.03 -10.79
N PRO A 205 -31.57 3.30 -10.36
CA PRO A 205 -31.74 4.43 -11.24
C PRO A 205 -30.60 4.54 -12.26
N LEU A 206 -30.94 4.76 -13.53
CA LEU A 206 -29.97 5.04 -14.59
C LEU A 206 -29.74 6.54 -14.62
N THR A 207 -28.61 7.02 -14.09
CA THR A 207 -28.23 8.44 -14.18
C THR A 207 -27.17 8.62 -15.26
N ILE A 208 -27.41 9.54 -16.18
CA ILE A 208 -26.49 9.95 -17.25
C ILE A 208 -26.07 11.38 -16.96
N ASP A 209 -24.78 11.66 -16.99
CA ASP A 209 -24.23 12.98 -16.71
C ASP A 209 -24.32 13.94 -17.92
N TYR A 210 -23.73 15.13 -17.79
CA TYR A 210 -23.71 16.12 -18.87
C TYR A 210 -22.81 15.73 -20.05
N ALA A 211 -21.87 14.80 -19.86
CA ALA A 211 -20.98 14.28 -20.89
C ALA A 211 -21.58 13.07 -21.62
N GLY A 212 -22.71 12.53 -21.14
CA GLY A 212 -23.34 11.34 -21.68
C GLY A 212 -22.81 10.03 -21.09
N GLU A 213 -22.11 10.11 -19.96
CA GLU A 213 -21.60 8.96 -19.25
C GLU A 213 -22.58 8.52 -18.16
N ARG A 214 -22.71 7.19 -18.00
CA ARG A 214 -23.51 6.65 -16.91
C ARG A 214 -22.75 6.82 -15.59
N ILE A 215 -23.40 7.49 -14.64
CA ILE A 215 -22.92 7.60 -13.26
C ILE A 215 -23.24 6.30 -12.53
N ILE A 216 -22.22 5.56 -12.08
CA ILE A 216 -22.38 4.29 -11.36
C ILE A 216 -21.71 4.40 -9.99
N PRO A 217 -22.42 4.15 -8.88
CA PRO A 217 -21.81 4.09 -7.56
C PRO A 217 -20.86 2.89 -7.45
N MET A 218 -19.70 3.12 -6.88
CA MET A 218 -18.71 2.08 -6.58
C MET A 218 -18.81 1.67 -5.12
N ALA A 219 -18.61 0.39 -4.84
CA ALA A 219 -18.53 -0.16 -3.51
C ALA A 219 -17.17 -0.79 -3.26
N VAL A 220 -16.70 -0.71 -2.01
CA VAL A 220 -15.61 -1.54 -1.50
C VAL A 220 -16.23 -2.60 -0.63
N THR A 221 -16.06 -3.86 -1.03
CA THR A 221 -16.58 -5.02 -0.33
C THR A 221 -15.46 -5.86 0.27
N GLN A 222 -15.79 -6.56 1.34
CA GLN A 222 -14.91 -7.53 2.00
C GLN A 222 -15.68 -8.82 2.19
N ILE A 223 -14.96 -9.94 2.18
CA ILE A 223 -15.55 -11.25 2.40
C ILE A 223 -15.23 -11.70 3.81
N ASP A 224 -16.27 -12.00 4.58
CA ASP A 224 -16.09 -12.63 5.87
C ASP A 224 -15.54 -14.05 5.67
N THR A 225 -14.33 -14.28 6.17
CA THR A 225 -13.63 -15.56 6.07
C THR A 225 -14.28 -16.70 6.85
N LYS A 226 -15.16 -16.40 7.81
CA LYS A 226 -15.91 -17.42 8.58
C LYS A 226 -17.18 -17.84 7.86
N THR A 227 -17.99 -16.87 7.43
CA THR A 227 -19.31 -17.12 6.83
C THR A 227 -19.26 -17.23 5.31
N GLY A 228 -18.22 -16.70 4.66
CA GLY A 228 -18.17 -16.53 3.21
C GLY A 228 -19.06 -15.41 2.68
N LYS A 229 -19.74 -14.66 3.56
CA LYS A 229 -20.64 -13.58 3.16
C LYS A 229 -19.84 -12.35 2.72
N VAL A 230 -20.29 -11.74 1.63
CA VAL A 230 -19.77 -10.44 1.17
C VAL A 230 -20.47 -9.33 1.94
N THR A 231 -19.70 -8.41 2.50
CA THR A 231 -20.21 -7.20 3.17
C THR A 231 -19.70 -5.94 2.47
N ILE A 232 -20.53 -4.90 2.45
CA ILE A 232 -20.19 -3.60 1.86
C ILE A 232 -19.63 -2.73 2.97
N ILE A 233 -18.37 -2.31 2.83
CA ILE A 233 -17.69 -1.49 3.83
C ILE A 233 -17.78 -0.01 3.48
N LEU A 234 -17.50 0.32 2.22
CA LEU A 234 -17.51 1.69 1.73
C LEU A 234 -18.40 1.78 0.49
N VAL A 235 -19.16 2.86 0.39
CA VAL A 235 -19.92 3.20 -0.82
C VAL A 235 -19.50 4.58 -1.28
N GLN A 236 -19.13 4.70 -2.54
CA GLN A 236 -18.90 5.97 -3.19
C GLN A 236 -20.23 6.56 -3.65
N ASP A 237 -20.55 7.75 -3.14
CA ASP A 237 -21.57 8.61 -3.72
C ASP A 237 -21.13 8.99 -5.14
N ALA A 238 -21.87 8.52 -6.13
CA ALA A 238 -21.46 8.63 -7.52
C ALA A 238 -21.53 10.07 -8.07
N VAL A 239 -22.31 10.94 -7.43
CA VAL A 239 -22.44 12.35 -7.85
C VAL A 239 -21.47 13.23 -7.07
N GLN A 240 -21.38 13.06 -5.75
CA GLN A 240 -20.51 13.86 -4.89
C GLN A 240 -19.06 13.35 -4.86
N LEU A 241 -18.81 12.16 -5.40
CA LEU A 241 -17.54 11.44 -5.34
C LEU A 241 -17.02 11.23 -3.91
N LYS A 242 -17.92 11.25 -2.92
CA LYS A 242 -17.60 11.07 -1.50
C LYS A 242 -17.76 9.63 -1.08
N LEU A 243 -16.76 9.09 -0.38
CA LEU A 243 -16.85 7.78 0.25
C LEU A 243 -17.65 7.87 1.55
N ARG A 244 -18.63 6.98 1.72
CA ARG A 244 -19.42 6.81 2.93
C ARG A 244 -19.11 5.45 3.52
N SER A 245 -18.85 5.40 4.83
CA SER A 245 -18.67 4.14 5.56
C SER A 245 -20.03 3.52 5.85
N GLN A 246 -20.20 2.26 5.48
CA GLN A 246 -21.38 1.46 5.78
C GLN A 246 -21.09 0.48 6.91
N GLU A 247 -19.92 -0.18 6.87
CA GLU A 247 -19.42 -1.05 7.93
C GLU A 247 -17.96 -0.71 8.27
N GLN A 248 -17.45 -1.24 9.38
CA GLN A 248 -16.04 -1.09 9.76
C GLN A 248 -15.17 -2.13 9.04
N VAL A 249 -13.97 -1.72 8.62
CA VAL A 249 -12.99 -2.65 8.03
C VAL A 249 -12.51 -3.61 9.10
N VAL A 250 -12.66 -4.91 8.86
CA VAL A 250 -12.07 -5.94 9.73
C VAL A 250 -10.69 -6.28 9.19
N TRP A 251 -9.65 -5.97 9.97
CA TRP A 251 -8.27 -6.15 9.54
C TRP A 251 -7.47 -7.04 10.52
N PRO A 252 -6.48 -7.84 10.05
CA PRO A 252 -5.69 -8.69 10.95
C PRO A 252 -4.84 -7.92 11.96
N SER A 253 -4.36 -6.74 11.59
CA SER A 253 -3.50 -5.88 12.41
C SER A 253 -4.12 -4.48 12.53
N ALA A 254 -3.30 -3.45 12.74
CA ALA A 254 -3.76 -2.08 12.80
C ALA A 254 -4.30 -1.59 11.45
N TRP A 255 -5.45 -0.91 11.47
CA TRP A 255 -6.04 -0.23 10.32
C TRP A 255 -6.05 1.29 10.56
N PRO A 256 -5.73 2.13 9.55
CA PRO A 256 -5.32 1.79 8.19
C PRO A 256 -3.89 1.27 8.10
N VAL A 257 -3.63 0.47 7.06
CA VAL A 257 -2.28 -0.02 6.73
C VAL A 257 -1.38 1.16 6.38
N ARG A 258 -0.15 1.15 6.89
CA ARG A 258 0.86 2.15 6.53
C ARG A 258 1.33 1.92 5.10
N ASP A 259 1.48 3.00 4.35
CA ASP A 259 2.01 2.95 2.98
C ASP A 259 3.47 2.50 2.93
N ARG A 260 4.24 2.78 4.00
CA ARG A 260 5.63 2.39 4.18
C ARG A 260 5.87 1.66 5.51
N PRO A 261 6.81 0.70 5.55
CA PRO A 261 7.26 0.11 6.81
C PRO A 261 7.90 1.15 7.72
N VAL A 262 7.94 0.88 9.03
CA VAL A 262 8.56 1.76 10.04
C VAL A 262 10.01 2.09 9.67
N CYS A 263 10.77 1.08 9.26
CA CYS A 263 12.17 1.26 8.90
C CYS A 263 12.40 1.64 7.43
N GLY A 264 11.35 1.93 6.66
CA GLY A 264 11.45 2.03 5.21
C GLY A 264 11.53 0.64 4.54
N PHE A 265 11.52 0.61 3.21
CA PHE A 265 11.51 -0.66 2.47
C PHE A 265 12.87 -1.38 2.50
N HIS A 266 13.96 -0.62 2.61
CA HIS A 266 15.34 -1.08 2.62
C HIS A 266 16.07 -0.74 3.93
N GLY A 267 15.35 -0.42 5.01
CA GLY A 267 15.98 -0.01 6.27
C GLY A 267 16.55 1.42 6.22
N GLU A 268 16.07 2.26 5.29
CA GLU A 268 16.58 3.60 5.05
C GLU A 268 16.17 4.63 6.12
N ALA A 269 15.20 4.30 6.99
CA ALA A 269 14.75 5.23 8.01
C ALA A 269 15.86 5.51 9.04
N VAL A 270 16.12 6.79 9.30
CA VAL A 270 17.18 7.26 10.21
C VAL A 270 17.09 6.61 11.59
N GLU A 271 15.87 6.43 12.10
CA GLU A 271 15.59 5.80 13.39
C GLU A 271 16.13 4.36 13.47
N CYS A 272 16.04 3.61 12.37
CA CYS A 272 16.48 2.21 12.29
C CYS A 272 17.95 2.04 11.92
N GLN A 273 18.64 3.09 11.44
CA GLN A 273 20.07 3.04 11.10
C GLN A 273 21.01 3.32 12.29
N THR A 274 20.47 3.72 13.44
CA THR A 274 21.26 4.19 14.59
C THR A 274 22.15 3.12 15.22
N SER A 275 21.83 1.82 15.08
CA SER A 275 22.65 0.71 15.58
C SER A 275 23.85 0.41 14.66
N GLU A 276 23.60 0.30 13.36
CA GLU A 276 24.59 0.03 12.31
C GLU A 276 25.65 1.14 12.22
N ILE A 277 25.21 2.41 12.22
CA ILE A 277 26.13 3.56 12.13
C ILE A 277 27.01 3.66 13.37
N ARG A 278 26.46 3.41 14.57
CA ARG A 278 27.26 3.40 15.81
C ARG A 278 28.31 2.31 15.78
N PHE A 279 27.95 1.09 15.39
CA PHE A 279 28.89 -0.02 15.30
C PHE A 279 30.00 0.25 14.27
N ARG A 280 29.63 0.71 13.07
CA ARG A 280 30.59 1.06 12.01
C ARG A 280 31.56 2.17 12.47
N ASN A 281 31.06 3.20 13.14
CA ASN A 281 31.89 4.31 13.62
C ASN A 281 32.84 3.88 14.74
N VAL A 282 32.40 2.98 15.64
CA VAL A 282 33.26 2.40 16.69
C VAL A 282 34.37 1.55 16.07
N VAL A 283 34.06 0.73 15.07
CA VAL A 283 35.06 -0.09 14.36
C VAL A 283 36.08 0.79 13.64
N ILE A 284 35.64 1.83 12.91
CA ILE A 284 36.55 2.77 12.24
C ILE A 284 37.45 3.47 13.26
N ALA A 285 36.89 3.96 14.37
CA ALA A 285 37.67 4.62 15.42
C ALA A 285 38.72 3.68 16.03
N ALA A 286 38.37 2.41 16.27
CA ALA A 286 39.29 1.41 16.80
C ALA A 286 40.44 1.10 15.83
N VAL A 287 40.16 0.97 14.53
CA VAL A 287 41.19 0.73 13.49
C VAL A 287 42.13 1.92 13.39
N VAL A 288 41.60 3.15 13.37
CA VAL A 288 42.43 4.37 13.32
C VAL A 288 43.31 4.48 14.56
N ALA A 289 42.77 4.21 15.75
CA ALA A 289 43.54 4.21 16.99
C ALA A 289 44.67 3.16 16.96
N ALA A 290 44.39 1.94 16.48
CA ALA A 290 45.40 0.90 16.34
C ALA A 290 46.52 1.30 15.36
N LEU A 291 46.18 1.90 14.22
CA LEU A 291 47.15 2.40 13.25
C LEU A 291 48.03 3.52 13.83
N MET A 292 47.44 4.43 14.61
CA MET A 292 48.18 5.50 15.30
C MET A 292 49.16 4.95 16.33
N VAL A 293 48.76 3.92 17.08
CA VAL A 293 49.64 3.23 18.05
C VAL A 293 50.79 2.52 17.32
N ILE A 294 50.51 1.83 16.22
CA ILE A 294 51.55 1.17 15.40
C ILE A 294 52.52 2.21 14.84
N LEU A 295 52.02 3.32 14.30
CA LEU A 295 52.85 4.40 13.78
C LEU A 295 53.74 5.01 14.88
N TRP A 296 53.17 5.21 16.07
CA TRP A 296 53.91 5.70 17.23
C TRP A 296 55.01 4.73 17.66
N ILE A 297 54.73 3.42 17.74
CA ILE A 297 55.73 2.38 18.02
C ILE A 297 56.85 2.41 16.98
N ILE A 298 56.52 2.53 15.68
CA ILE A 298 57.51 2.62 14.60
C ILE A 298 58.39 3.86 14.76
N VAL A 299 57.81 5.02 15.09
CA VAL A 299 58.56 6.28 15.29
C VAL A 299 59.48 6.18 16.50
N VAL A 300 59.01 5.63 17.62
CA VAL A 300 59.80 5.43 18.83
C VAL A 300 60.93 4.43 18.58
N ALA A 301 60.64 3.29 17.94
CA ALA A 301 61.65 2.29 17.58
C ALA A 301 62.70 2.88 16.62
N ARG A 302 62.28 3.69 15.63
CA ARG A 302 63.22 4.39 14.73
C ARG A 302 64.05 5.43 15.47
N ARG A 303 63.49 6.17 16.43
CA ARG A 303 64.25 7.10 17.27
C ARG A 303 65.28 6.37 18.13
N GLN A 304 64.89 5.30 18.83
CA GLN A 304 65.83 4.53 19.66
C GLN A 304 66.95 3.87 18.84
N VAL A 305 66.63 3.31 17.68
CA VAL A 305 67.66 2.74 16.78
C VAL A 305 68.58 3.83 16.23
N ARG A 306 68.05 5.03 15.93
CA ARG A 306 68.86 6.16 15.48
C ARG A 306 69.79 6.65 16.60
N GLU A 307 69.29 6.80 17.82
CA GLU A 307 70.13 7.16 18.99
C GLU A 307 71.21 6.08 19.27
N HIS A 308 70.86 4.80 19.22
CA HIS A 308 71.83 3.71 19.36
C HIS A 308 72.78 3.52 18.16
N ARG A 309 72.48 4.09 16.99
CA ARG A 309 73.40 4.08 15.83
C ARG A 309 74.23 5.35 15.70
N LEU A 310 73.88 6.42 16.41
CA LEU A 310 74.57 7.71 16.33
C LEU A 310 75.21 8.11 17.67
N TRP A 311 75.38 7.18 18.61
CA TRP A 311 76.03 7.47 19.90
C TRP A 311 77.49 7.93 19.79
N TRP A 312 78.13 7.69 18.63
CA TRP A 312 79.47 8.19 18.30
C TRP A 312 79.47 9.50 17.50
N GLU A 313 78.31 10.00 17.07
CA GLU A 313 78.20 11.27 16.33
C GLU A 313 78.05 12.40 17.36
N LEU A 314 79.18 13.02 17.69
CA LEU A 314 79.23 14.16 18.61
C LEU A 314 78.57 15.37 17.95
N ASP A 315 77.63 15.99 18.67
CA ASP A 315 77.01 17.26 18.27
C ASP A 315 78.10 18.35 18.10
N PRO A 316 78.31 18.91 16.90
CA PRO A 316 79.36 19.89 16.65
C PRO A 316 79.23 21.14 17.53
N ASP A 317 77.99 21.50 17.87
CA ASP A 317 77.69 22.69 18.67
C ASP A 317 78.01 22.46 20.16
N ALA A 318 77.90 21.21 20.64
CA ALA A 318 78.31 20.83 22.00
C ALA A 318 79.85 20.87 22.18
N LEU A 319 80.62 20.65 21.11
CA LEU A 319 82.09 20.75 21.13
C LEU A 319 82.61 22.20 21.08
N LEU A 320 81.84 23.12 20.51
CA LEU A 320 82.20 24.54 20.45
C LEU A 320 81.88 25.30 21.75
N GLN A 321 80.96 24.79 22.57
CA GLN A 321 80.53 25.48 23.79
C GLN A 321 81.46 25.23 25.01
N GLN A 322 82.44 24.31 24.91
CA GLN A 322 83.32 23.96 26.03
C GLN A 322 84.57 24.86 26.15
N ARG A 323 84.77 25.87 25.28
CA ARG A 323 85.99 26.70 25.25
C ARG A 323 85.89 28.07 25.92
N THR A 324 84.75 28.45 26.48
CA THR A 324 84.62 29.68 27.27
C THR A 324 84.14 29.39 28.68
N ALA A 325 85.03 28.80 29.49
CA ALA A 325 84.94 28.87 30.93
C ALA A 325 85.73 30.10 31.44
N PRO A 326 85.08 31.17 31.92
CA PRO A 326 85.76 32.13 32.77
C PRO A 326 85.83 31.57 34.20
N ARG A 327 87.07 31.50 34.72
CA ARG A 327 87.40 31.26 36.13
C ARG A 327 87.15 32.53 36.97
N ARG A 328 86.35 32.40 38.03
CA ARG A 328 86.36 33.08 39.36
C ARG A 328 84.90 33.24 39.83
N ALA A 329 84.51 33.14 41.09
CA ALA A 329 85.05 32.65 42.36
C ALA A 329 83.83 32.62 43.33
N ARG A 330 83.94 31.82 44.41
CA ARG A 330 83.15 31.78 45.68
C ARG A 330 82.16 32.94 45.96
N SER A 331 81.00 32.77 46.61
CA SER A 331 80.74 32.04 47.86
C SER A 331 79.24 31.88 48.18
N VAL A 332 78.90 30.77 48.87
CA VAL A 332 78.06 30.67 50.10
C VAL A 332 77.07 31.81 50.39
N PHE A 333 75.76 31.52 50.39
CA PHE A 333 74.91 31.61 51.60
C PHE A 333 73.52 30.98 51.40
N GLU A 334 73.02 30.42 52.49
CA GLU A 334 71.77 29.70 52.73
C GLU A 334 70.50 30.58 52.65
N THR A 335 69.36 29.99 52.29
CA THR A 335 68.04 30.10 52.99
C THR A 335 67.09 29.10 52.31
N VAL A 336 66.70 27.95 52.88
CA VAL A 336 65.85 27.67 54.05
C VAL A 336 64.42 28.20 53.92
N THR A 337 63.48 27.25 54.02
CA THR A 337 62.06 27.33 54.37
C THR A 337 61.04 27.92 53.39
N ALA A 338 59.81 27.41 53.25
CA ALA A 338 59.14 26.17 53.68
C ALA A 338 57.66 26.20 53.23
N TYR A 339 56.95 25.08 53.47
CA TYR A 339 55.49 24.93 53.68
C TYR A 339 54.61 24.92 52.40
N PHE A 340 53.91 23.84 51.99
CA PHE A 340 52.99 22.92 52.70
C PHE A 340 52.01 23.71 53.59
N ASN A 341 50.68 23.74 53.46
CA ASN A 341 49.70 22.91 52.77
C ASN A 341 48.31 23.61 53.05
N PRO A 342 47.17 22.94 53.27
CA PRO A 342 45.88 23.18 52.60
C PRO A 342 44.80 23.77 53.56
N CYS A 343 43.52 23.43 53.32
CA CYS A 343 42.27 23.82 54.01
C CYS A 343 41.62 25.09 53.40
N GLY A 344 40.31 25.18 53.17
CA GLY A 344 39.20 24.33 53.59
C GLY A 344 38.02 25.21 54.00
N ASP A 345 36.94 25.17 53.19
CA ASP A 345 35.52 25.25 53.59
C ASP A 345 34.94 26.63 54.04
N PRO A 346 33.63 26.80 54.34
CA PRO A 346 32.37 26.30 53.74
C PRO A 346 31.35 27.44 53.40
N ARG A 347 30.26 27.08 52.69
CA ARG A 347 28.85 27.56 52.76
C ARG A 347 28.52 29.04 53.10
N LEU A 348 27.62 29.66 52.30
CA LEU A 348 26.23 30.01 52.68
C LEU A 348 25.48 30.86 51.62
N ASN A 349 24.21 30.49 51.44
CA ASN A 349 23.01 31.29 51.09
C ASN A 349 22.84 31.79 49.64
N ALA A 350 21.80 31.29 48.93
CA ALA A 350 20.40 31.78 48.89
C ALA A 350 20.32 33.08 48.05
N SER A 351 19.42 33.30 47.09
CA SER A 351 18.07 32.80 46.81
C SER A 351 17.66 33.36 45.43
N SER A 352 16.67 32.72 44.78
CA SER A 352 15.60 33.35 43.96
C SER A 352 15.95 34.47 42.95
N PHE A 353 15.60 34.30 41.67
CA PHE A 353 14.49 35.03 41.05
C PHE A 353 14.21 34.58 39.60
N MET A 354 12.95 34.76 39.23
CA MET A 354 12.16 34.35 38.07
C MET A 354 12.35 35.22 36.82
N SER A 355 11.80 34.72 35.69
CA SER A 355 11.34 35.40 34.45
C SER A 355 12.43 35.81 33.45
N MET A 356 12.27 35.65 32.13
CA MET A 356 11.07 35.58 31.28
C MET A 356 11.01 34.36 30.38
#